data_AF-A0A0Q8XDH9-F1
#
_entry.id   AF-A0A0Q8XDH9-F1
#
_cell.length_a   1.000
_cell.length_b   1.000
_cell.length_c   1.000
_cell.angle_alpha   90.00
_cell.angle_beta   90.00
_cell.angle_gamma   90.00
#
_symmetry.space_group_name_H-M   'P 1'
#
loop_
_entity.id
_entity.type
_entity.pdbx_description
1 polymer ?
#
loop_
_entity_poly.entity_id
_entity_poly.type
_entity_poly.pdbx_seq_one_letter_code
_entity_poly.pdbx_strand_id
1 'polypeptide(L)'
;MTPFDTALRVQRREVDTMKVSISVEVERITTLETQARTHDARMLQERALATSLPIASDAWTARMKAERARLDEAAYLAQARLGRLRAQAVEAYGTMRAIEGAAERYQDEAERTIALGEQSASDDIAAARFLRARAIVKKRSA
;
A
#
# COMPACT_ATOMS: atom_id res chain seq x y z
N MET A 1 -9.05 15.31 -16.26
CA MET A 1 -7.89 14.41 -16.07
C MET A 1 -6.72 15.28 -15.64
N THR A 2 -6.19 15.10 -14.43
CA THR A 2 -5.00 15.83 -13.97
C THR A 2 -3.72 15.15 -14.50
N PRO A 3 -2.58 15.86 -14.56
CA PRO A 3 -1.29 15.24 -14.90
C PRO A 3 -0.90 14.07 -13.98
N PHE A 4 -1.46 14.00 -12.76
CA PHE A 4 -1.16 13.00 -11.76
C PHE A 4 -2.04 11.74 -11.84
N ASP A 5 -3.16 11.78 -12.56
CA ASP A 5 -4.16 10.69 -12.56
C ASP A 5 -3.56 9.34 -13.01
N THR A 6 -2.68 9.36 -14.02
CA THR A 6 -2.03 8.14 -14.52
C THR A 6 -1.04 7.59 -13.49
N ALA A 7 -0.24 8.45 -12.86
CA ALA A 7 0.73 8.05 -11.84
C ALA A 7 0.02 7.48 -10.61
N LEU A 8 -1.05 8.14 -10.13
CA LEU A 8 -1.86 7.65 -9.01
C LEU A 8 -2.50 6.30 -9.30
N ARG A 9 -3.02 6.10 -10.52
CA ARG A 9 -3.59 4.81 -10.92
C ARG A 9 -2.56 3.69 -10.91
N VAL A 10 -1.34 3.94 -11.39
CA VAL A 10 -0.25 2.96 -11.36
C VAL A 10 0.12 2.63 -9.91
N GLN A 11 0.32 3.65 -9.08
CA GLN A 11 0.73 3.47 -7.69
C GLN A 11 -0.32 2.74 -6.84
N ARG A 12 -1.62 3.01 -7.05
CA ARG A 12 -2.69 2.27 -6.38
C ARG A 12 -2.69 0.79 -6.72
N ARG A 13 -2.48 0.45 -8.01
CA ARG A 13 -2.36 -0.96 -8.45
C ARG A 13 -1.16 -1.65 -7.83
N GLU A 14 -0.04 -0.94 -7.72
CA GLU A 14 1.17 -1.45 -7.08
C GLU A 14 0.93 -1.75 -5.59
N VAL A 15 0.34 -0.80 -4.85
CA VAL A 15 -0.05 -0.98 -3.44
C VAL A 15 -1.03 -2.15 -3.27
N ASP A 16 -2.03 -2.28 -4.14
CA ASP A 16 -2.99 -3.38 -4.07
C ASP A 16 -2.34 -4.74 -4.37
N THR A 17 -1.40 -4.80 -5.31
CA THR A 17 -0.61 -6.01 -5.59
C THR A 17 0.24 -6.40 -4.38
N MET A 18 0.83 -5.43 -3.68
CA MET A 18 1.59 -5.67 -2.46
C MET A 18 0.69 -6.20 -1.33
N LYS A 19 -0.51 -5.63 -1.13
CA LYS A 19 -1.47 -6.14 -0.13
C LYS A 19 -1.80 -7.61 -0.38
N VAL A 20 -2.09 -7.98 -1.62
CA VAL A 20 -2.36 -9.39 -1.99
C VAL A 20 -1.17 -10.27 -1.68
N SER A 21 0.04 -9.85 -2.05
CA SER A 21 1.27 -10.60 -1.79
C SER A 21 1.53 -10.79 -0.29
N ILE A 22 1.29 -9.77 0.52
CA ILE A 22 1.38 -9.84 1.98
C ILE A 22 0.39 -10.85 2.53
N SER A 23 -0.88 -10.79 2.11
CA SER A 23 -1.92 -11.73 2.55
C SER A 23 -1.56 -13.17 2.22
N VAL A 24 -1.01 -13.43 1.02
CA VAL A 24 -0.54 -14.76 0.62
C VAL A 24 0.58 -15.27 1.53
N GLU A 25 1.56 -14.44 1.86
CA GLU A 25 2.66 -14.88 2.75
C GLU A 25 2.20 -15.05 4.20
N VAL A 26 1.23 -14.25 4.67
CA VAL A 26 0.61 -14.46 6.00
C VAL A 26 -0.10 -15.82 6.04
N GLU A 27 -0.90 -16.13 5.01
CA GLU A 27 -1.60 -17.42 4.92
C GLU A 27 -0.64 -18.61 4.81
N ARG A 28 0.48 -18.41 4.11
CA ARG A 28 1.54 -19.40 4.05
C ARG A 28 2.15 -19.68 5.43
N ILE A 29 2.42 -18.64 6.21
CA ILE A 29 2.97 -18.78 7.57
C ILE A 29 1.97 -19.52 8.47
N THR A 30 0.70 -19.14 8.49
CA THR A 30 -0.33 -19.81 9.31
C THR A 30 -0.50 -21.28 8.91
N THR A 31 -0.41 -21.59 7.61
CA THR A 31 -0.42 -22.97 7.11
C THR A 31 0.78 -23.77 7.63
N LEU A 32 2.00 -23.21 7.52
CA LEU A 32 3.23 -23.86 7.98
C LEU A 32 3.23 -24.09 9.50
N GLU A 33 2.75 -23.12 10.27
CA GLU A 33 2.59 -23.26 11.73
C GLU A 33 1.61 -24.38 12.09
N THR A 34 0.51 -24.48 11.34
CA THR A 34 -0.47 -25.55 11.54
C THR A 34 0.13 -26.91 11.20
N GLN A 35 0.86 -27.02 10.10
CA GLN A 35 1.59 -28.25 9.73
C GLN A 35 2.62 -28.64 10.78
N ALA A 36 3.37 -27.68 11.33
CA ALA A 36 4.34 -27.92 12.40
C ALA A 36 3.66 -28.43 13.68
N ARG A 37 2.52 -27.84 14.08
CA ARG A 37 1.73 -28.31 15.23
C ARG A 37 1.20 -29.74 15.01
N THR A 38 0.66 -30.03 13.81
CA THR A 38 0.18 -31.38 13.47
C THR A 38 1.33 -32.39 13.47
N HIS A 39 2.49 -32.01 12.94
CA HIS A 39 3.69 -32.83 12.97
C HIS A 39 4.13 -33.16 14.41
N ASP A 40 4.12 -32.18 15.31
CA ASP A 40 4.46 -32.39 16.72
C ASP A 40 3.46 -33.30 17.44
N ALA A 41 2.17 -33.11 17.20
CA ALA A 41 1.14 -33.97 17.75
C ALA A 41 1.34 -35.44 17.31
N ARG A 42 1.66 -35.66 16.02
CA ARG A 42 1.98 -36.99 15.49
C ARG A 42 3.24 -37.58 16.15
N MET A 43 4.30 -36.78 16.30
CA MET A 43 5.52 -37.20 16.98
C MET A 43 5.27 -37.63 18.42
N LEU A 44 4.41 -36.92 19.15
CA LEU A 44 4.03 -37.26 20.53
C LEU A 44 3.24 -38.57 20.60
N GLN A 45 2.26 -38.76 19.70
CA GLN A 45 1.48 -40.01 19.61
C GLN A 45 2.37 -41.22 19.35
N GLU A 46 3.28 -41.11 18.38
CA GLU A 46 4.18 -42.20 18.00
C GLU A 46 5.18 -42.53 19.10
N ARG A 47 5.67 -41.53 19.86
CA ARG A 47 6.50 -41.77 21.05
C ARG A 47 5.75 -42.51 22.16
N ALA A 48 4.46 -42.18 22.37
CA ALA A 48 3.63 -42.89 23.34
C ALA A 48 3.43 -44.35 22.94
N LEU A 49 3.24 -44.65 21.65
CA LEU A 49 3.11 -46.00 21.11
C LEU A 49 4.45 -46.78 21.13
N ALA A 50 5.57 -46.13 20.84
CA ALA A 50 6.89 -46.76 20.92
C ALA A 50 7.28 -47.19 22.35
N THR A 51 6.62 -46.62 23.37
CA THR A 51 6.81 -47.05 24.77
C THR A 51 6.12 -48.40 25.04
N SER A 52 5.11 -48.79 24.25
CA SER A 52 4.37 -50.04 24.42
C SER A 52 4.87 -51.19 23.52
N LEU A 53 5.70 -50.90 22.52
CA LEU A 53 6.30 -51.89 21.61
C LEU A 53 7.78 -51.53 21.37
N PRO A 54 8.76 -52.42 21.64
CA PRO A 54 10.20 -52.12 21.55
C PRO A 54 10.72 -52.10 20.10
N ILE A 55 10.00 -51.46 19.18
CA ILE A 55 10.36 -51.33 17.77
C ILE A 55 10.43 -49.84 17.45
N ALA A 56 11.50 -49.19 17.88
CA ALA A 56 11.83 -47.84 17.41
C ALA A 56 12.53 -47.96 16.04
N SER A 57 11.88 -47.52 14.97
CA SER A 57 12.55 -47.40 13.68
C SER A 57 13.35 -46.09 13.64
N ASP A 58 14.67 -46.17 13.82
CA ASP A 58 15.58 -45.02 13.76
C ASP A 58 15.43 -44.23 12.45
N ALA A 59 15.16 -44.93 11.34
CA ALA A 59 14.91 -44.33 10.03
C ALA A 59 13.63 -43.45 10.02
N TRP A 60 12.56 -43.89 10.68
CA TRP A 60 11.35 -43.09 10.81
C TRP A 60 11.60 -41.81 11.61
N THR A 61 12.32 -41.91 12.73
CA THR A 61 12.65 -40.76 13.59
C THR A 61 13.55 -39.77 12.86
N ALA A 62 14.55 -40.25 12.10
CA ALA A 62 15.40 -39.42 11.27
C ALA A 62 14.59 -38.66 10.21
N ARG A 63 13.65 -39.33 9.55
CA ARG A 63 12.74 -38.70 8.57
C ARG A 63 11.88 -37.60 9.20
N MET A 64 11.27 -37.85 10.36
CA MET A 64 10.43 -36.85 11.04
C MET A 64 11.24 -35.64 11.51
N LYS A 65 12.48 -35.85 11.98
CA LYS A 65 13.39 -34.73 12.29
C LYS A 65 13.69 -33.88 11.06
N ALA A 66 13.97 -34.53 9.91
CA ALA A 66 14.22 -33.84 8.66
C ALA A 66 12.97 -33.08 8.16
N GLU A 67 11.78 -33.67 8.32
CA GLU A 67 10.51 -33.02 7.95
C GLU A 67 10.24 -31.79 8.82
N ARG A 68 10.48 -31.88 10.13
CA ARG A 68 10.38 -30.71 11.01
C ARG A 68 11.37 -29.60 10.63
N ALA A 69 12.62 -29.95 10.38
CA ALA A 69 13.62 -28.97 9.95
C ALA A 69 13.23 -28.25 8.65
N ARG A 70 12.58 -28.96 7.71
CA ARG A 70 12.05 -28.36 6.48
C ARG A 70 10.89 -27.40 6.75
N LEU A 71 10.00 -27.73 7.68
CA LEU A 71 8.91 -26.83 8.08
C LEU A 71 9.45 -25.56 8.74
N ASP A 72 10.44 -25.70 9.63
CA ASP A 72 11.07 -24.57 10.31
C ASP A 72 11.79 -23.65 9.31
N GLU A 73 12.56 -24.22 8.38
CA GLU A 73 13.22 -23.47 7.30
C GLU A 73 12.20 -22.76 6.39
N ALA A 74 11.13 -23.45 5.99
CA ALA A 74 10.09 -22.85 5.17
C ALA A 74 9.38 -21.70 5.89
N ALA A 75 9.15 -21.82 7.19
CA ALA A 75 8.56 -20.76 8.01
C ALA A 75 9.50 -19.56 8.13
N TYR A 76 10.79 -19.80 8.36
CA TYR A 76 11.81 -18.75 8.38
C TYR A 76 11.86 -17.97 7.07
N LEU A 77 11.89 -18.67 5.93
CA LEU A 77 11.92 -18.06 4.60
C LEU A 77 10.65 -17.25 4.31
N ALA A 78 9.48 -17.75 4.69
CA ALA A 78 8.20 -17.05 4.55
C ALA A 78 8.15 -15.78 5.41
N GLN A 79 8.61 -15.85 6.66
CA GLN A 79 8.72 -14.68 7.54
C GLN A 79 9.69 -13.63 6.99
N ALA A 80 10.86 -14.05 6.51
CA ALA A 80 11.83 -13.14 5.88
C ALA A 80 11.24 -12.47 4.63
N ARG A 81 10.48 -13.21 3.83
CA ARG A 81 9.78 -12.66 2.66
C ARG A 81 8.69 -11.67 3.05
N LEU A 82 7.88 -11.98 4.05
CA LEU A 82 6.88 -11.07 4.60
C LEU A 82 7.52 -9.76 5.11
N GLY A 83 8.68 -9.86 5.78
CA GLY A 83 9.45 -8.69 6.22
C GLY A 83 9.84 -7.78 5.05
N ARG A 84 10.36 -8.36 3.96
CA ARG A 84 10.70 -7.61 2.74
C ARG A 84 9.47 -6.98 2.08
N LEU A 85 8.37 -7.71 1.96
CA LEU A 85 7.13 -7.19 1.39
C LEU A 85 6.57 -6.02 2.21
N ARG A 86 6.65 -6.08 3.54
CA ARG A 86 6.23 -4.98 4.41
C ARG A 86 7.10 -3.74 4.23
N ALA A 87 8.41 -3.90 4.13
CA ALA A 87 9.31 -2.78 3.84
C ALA A 87 8.99 -2.14 2.49
N GLN A 88 8.79 -2.96 1.44
CA GLN A 88 8.38 -2.48 0.12
C GLN A 88 7.03 -1.76 0.14
N ALA A 89 6.07 -2.27 0.91
CA ALA A 89 4.76 -1.64 1.05
C ALA A 89 4.84 -0.26 1.73
N VAL A 90 5.73 -0.07 2.70
CA VAL A 90 5.97 1.24 3.32
C VAL A 90 6.48 2.24 2.28
N GLU A 91 7.47 1.85 1.48
CA GLU A 91 8.04 2.70 0.42
C GLU A 91 7.00 3.06 -0.66
N ALA A 92 6.24 2.06 -1.13
CA ALA A 92 5.20 2.28 -2.14
C ALA A 92 4.08 3.18 -1.62
N TYR A 93 3.65 2.98 -0.37
CA TYR A 93 2.63 3.83 0.24
C TYR A 93 3.12 5.26 0.45
N GLY A 94 4.38 5.44 0.86
CA GLY A 94 5.03 6.76 0.97
C GLY A 94 5.06 7.48 -0.38
N THR A 95 5.45 6.78 -1.44
CA THR A 95 5.48 7.32 -2.82
C THR A 95 4.09 7.70 -3.30
N MET A 96 3.10 6.82 -3.11
CA MET A 96 1.70 7.10 -3.46
C MET A 96 1.20 8.35 -2.72
N ARG A 97 1.46 8.47 -1.42
CA ARG A 97 1.02 9.61 -0.62
C ARG A 97 1.69 10.91 -1.03
N ALA A 98 2.97 10.88 -1.43
CA ALA A 98 3.67 12.05 -1.94
C ALA A 98 3.04 12.54 -3.26
N ILE A 99 2.63 11.63 -4.15
CA ILE A 99 1.95 11.96 -5.40
C ILE A 99 0.54 12.50 -5.14
N GLU A 100 -0.20 11.90 -4.20
CA GLU A 100 -1.52 12.41 -3.79
C GLU A 100 -1.41 13.86 -3.28
N GLY A 101 -0.45 14.14 -2.40
CA GLY A 101 -0.23 15.52 -1.93
C GLY A 101 0.21 16.49 -3.03
N ALA A 102 0.93 16.03 -4.05
CA ALA A 102 1.27 16.86 -5.22
C ALA A 102 0.04 17.14 -6.10
N ALA A 103 -0.84 16.16 -6.25
CA ALA A 103 -2.10 16.31 -6.97
C ALA A 103 -3.06 17.27 -6.26
N GLU A 104 -3.18 17.17 -4.93
CA GLU A 104 -3.96 18.09 -4.10
C GLU A 104 -3.46 19.53 -4.28
N ARG A 105 -2.15 19.78 -4.12
CA ARG A 105 -1.58 21.12 -4.34
C ARG A 105 -1.80 21.67 -5.75
N TYR A 106 -1.77 20.80 -6.76
CA TYR A 106 -2.05 21.21 -8.14
C TYR A 106 -3.51 21.64 -8.31
N GLN A 107 -4.44 20.94 -7.68
CA GLN A 107 -5.86 21.30 -7.71
C GLN A 107 -6.09 22.65 -7.01
N ASP A 108 -5.52 22.83 -5.82
CA ASP A 108 -5.61 24.09 -5.07
C ASP A 108 -5.08 25.28 -5.90
N GLU A 109 -3.94 25.12 -6.56
CA GLU A 109 -3.34 26.17 -7.38
C GLU A 109 -4.16 26.46 -8.65
N ALA A 110 -4.74 25.42 -9.26
CA ALA A 110 -5.63 25.58 -10.41
C ALA A 110 -6.90 26.35 -10.02
N GLU A 111 -7.52 26.02 -8.87
CA GLU A 111 -8.68 26.73 -8.33
C GLU A 111 -8.35 28.19 -8.01
N ARG A 112 -7.19 28.44 -7.40
CA ARG A 112 -6.72 29.79 -7.12
C ARG A 112 -6.52 30.60 -8.40
N THR A 113 -5.93 30.00 -9.43
CA THR A 113 -5.69 30.66 -10.72
C THR A 113 -7.01 31.04 -11.39
N ILE A 114 -8.02 30.17 -11.34
CA ILE A 114 -9.36 30.44 -11.86
C ILE A 114 -9.99 31.62 -11.10
N ALA A 115 -9.98 31.58 -9.77
CA ALA A 115 -10.55 32.64 -8.93
C ALA A 115 -9.89 34.00 -9.18
N LEU A 116 -8.55 34.04 -9.32
CA LEU A 116 -7.82 35.27 -9.66
C LEU A 116 -8.19 35.79 -11.05
N GLY A 117 -8.40 34.90 -12.02
CA GLY A 117 -8.86 35.26 -13.36
C GLY A 117 -10.26 35.88 -13.36
N GLU A 118 -11.20 35.28 -12.62
CA GLU A 118 -12.57 35.78 -12.46
C GLU A 118 -12.60 37.16 -11.78
N GLN A 119 -11.76 37.35 -10.76
CA GLN A 119 -11.62 38.63 -10.08
C GLN A 119 -11.04 39.70 -11.01
N SER A 120 -9.95 39.39 -11.74
CA SER A 120 -9.34 40.34 -12.69
C SER A 120 -10.34 40.77 -13.78
N ALA A 121 -11.13 39.84 -14.31
CA ALA A 121 -12.15 40.17 -15.30
C ALA A 121 -13.25 41.09 -14.72
N SER A 122 -13.63 40.88 -13.46
CA SER A 122 -14.61 41.73 -12.76
C SER A 122 -14.06 43.14 -12.52
N ASP A 123 -12.80 43.24 -12.12
CA ASP A 123 -12.11 44.52 -11.90
C ASP A 123 -11.95 45.31 -13.19
N ASP A 124 -11.60 44.65 -14.30
CA ASP A 124 -11.50 45.28 -15.63
C ASP A 124 -12.85 45.86 -16.08
N ILE A 125 -13.95 45.12 -15.88
CA ILE A 125 -15.31 45.60 -16.19
C ILE A 125 -15.67 46.81 -15.32
N ALA A 126 -15.36 46.76 -14.02
CA ALA A 126 -15.61 47.87 -13.10
C ALA A 126 -14.82 49.13 -13.48
N ALA A 127 -13.52 48.98 -13.78
CA ALA A 127 -12.65 50.05 -14.22
C ALA A 127 -13.15 50.68 -15.54
N ALA A 128 -13.53 49.87 -16.53
CA ALA A 128 -14.07 50.34 -17.80
C ALA A 128 -15.37 51.14 -17.61
N ARG A 129 -16.28 50.66 -16.74
CA ARG A 129 -17.52 51.39 -16.38
C ARG A 129 -17.23 52.72 -15.70
N PHE A 130 -16.27 52.74 -14.76
CA PHE A 130 -15.87 53.95 -14.06
C PHE A 130 -15.28 55.00 -15.01
N LEU A 131 -14.37 54.60 -15.90
CA LEU A 131 -13.78 55.49 -16.91
C LEU A 131 -14.85 56.07 -17.86
N ARG A 132 -15.81 55.23 -18.28
CA ARG A 132 -16.94 55.68 -19.12
C ARG A 132 -17.82 56.70 -18.40
N ALA A 133 -18.17 56.45 -17.13
CA ALA A 133 -18.94 57.39 -16.33
C ALA A 133 -18.23 58.74 -16.18
N ARG A 134 -16.93 58.73 -15.89
CA ARG A 134 -16.09 59.94 -15.78
C ARG A 134 -16.01 60.72 -17.09
N ALA A 135 -15.94 60.04 -18.23
CA ALA A 135 -15.93 60.70 -19.55
C ALA A 135 -17.26 61.40 -19.86
N ILE A 136 -18.40 60.81 -19.47
CA ILE A 136 -19.73 61.43 -19.62
C ILE A 136 -19.84 62.70 -18.76
N VAL A 137 -19.41 62.64 -17.50
CA VAL A 137 -19.41 63.81 -16.61
C VAL A 137 -18.55 64.94 -17.19
N LYS A 138 -17.33 64.63 -17.64
CA LYS A 138 -16.42 65.61 -18.24
C LYS A 138 -17.00 66.28 -19.50
N LYS A 139 -17.78 65.54 -20.31
CA LYS A 139 -18.47 66.10 -21.49
C LYS A 139 -19.66 67.00 -21.15
N ARG A 140 -20.26 66.87 -19.96
CA ARG A 140 -21.40 67.71 -19.52
C ARG A 140 -20.97 69.02 -18.87
N SER A 141 -19.73 69.08 -18.38
CA SER A 141 -19.15 70.24 -17.71
C SER A 141 -18.27 71.11 -18.63
N ALA A 142 -18.27 70.83 -19.95
CA ALA A 142 -17.63 71.60 -21.00
C ALA A 142 -18.73 72.12 -21.94
#